data_AF-A0A0G1I937-F1
#
_entry.id   AF-A0A0G1I937-F1
#
_cell.length_a   1.000
_cell.length_b   1.000
_cell.length_c   1.000
_cell.angle_alpha   90.00
_cell.angle_beta   90.00
_cell.angle_gamma   90.00
#
_symmetry.space_group_name_H-M   'P 1'
#
loop_
_entity.id
_entity.type
_entity.pdbx_description
1 polymer ?
#
loop_
_entity_poly.entity_id
_entity_poly.type
_entity_poly.pdbx_seq_one_letter_code
_entity_poly.pdbx_strand_id
1 'polypeptide(L)'
;MFEWLFGYKIDPQTTVECWFLESYSITEESAKGNRTLAYTTTWKEYQYKSLIHPKNKFGPKDTLVVIGLNVNLTSDYNFFTKEDFENRAKNVPIRNEEERAAWIDRMLETLPSKKESLDKLITKIESLREGLSTLVDELHSLS
;
A
#
# COMPACT_ATOMS: atom_id res chain seq x y z
N MET A 1 20.68 30.39 -8.37
CA MET A 1 21.69 29.34 -8.12
C MET A 1 21.41 28.81 -6.72
N PHE A 2 20.62 27.74 -6.59
CA PHE A 2 20.25 27.16 -5.30
C PHE A 2 21.14 25.96 -5.04
N GLU A 3 22.20 26.18 -4.25
CA GLU A 3 23.02 25.10 -3.75
C GLU A 3 22.37 24.49 -2.49
N TRP A 4 22.12 23.17 -2.59
CA TRP A 4 22.30 22.16 -1.55
C TRP A 4 21.88 22.54 -0.11
N LEU A 5 20.67 22.14 0.29
CA LEU A 5 20.33 22.11 1.72
C LEU A 5 20.18 20.72 2.34
N PHE A 6 19.99 19.63 1.60
CA PHE A 6 20.11 18.28 2.16
C PHE A 6 20.51 17.29 1.07
N GLY A 7 21.71 16.73 1.11
CA GLY A 7 22.15 15.81 0.07
C GLY A 7 23.31 14.96 0.48
N TYR A 8 23.05 13.88 1.22
CA TYR A 8 23.97 12.75 1.21
C TYR A 8 24.15 12.32 -0.24
N LYS A 9 25.40 12.30 -0.74
CA LYS A 9 25.70 11.88 -2.11
C LYS A 9 25.53 10.36 -2.21
N ILE A 10 24.54 9.94 -2.97
CA ILE A 10 24.42 8.56 -3.46
C ILE A 10 25.35 8.42 -4.67
N ASP A 11 26.16 7.36 -4.69
CA ASP A 11 27.03 7.08 -5.83
C ASP A 11 26.19 6.88 -7.10
N PRO A 12 26.54 7.49 -8.25
CA PRO A 12 25.81 7.29 -9.50
C PRO A 12 25.67 5.83 -9.94
N GLN A 13 26.59 4.95 -9.52
CA GLN A 13 26.58 3.52 -9.80
C GLN A 13 25.87 2.69 -8.73
N THR A 14 25.32 3.30 -7.68
CA THR A 14 24.46 2.59 -6.71
C THR A 14 23.29 1.94 -7.44
N THR A 15 23.08 0.65 -7.18
CA THR A 15 21.93 -0.10 -7.69
C THR A 15 20.65 0.40 -7.04
N VAL A 16 19.63 0.63 -7.86
CA VAL A 16 18.29 1.02 -7.43
C VAL A 16 17.32 -0.08 -7.82
N GLU A 17 16.68 -0.70 -6.85
CA GLU A 17 15.58 -1.63 -7.07
C GLU A 17 14.25 -0.94 -6.81
N CYS A 18 13.34 -0.94 -7.78
CA CYS A 18 12.00 -0.41 -7.62
C CYS A 18 11.01 -1.54 -7.39
N TRP A 19 10.36 -1.53 -6.24
CA TRP A 19 9.42 -2.56 -5.80
C TRP A 19 8.00 -2.00 -5.68
N PHE A 20 7.01 -2.80 -6.04
CA PHE A 20 5.64 -2.61 -5.60
C PHE A 20 5.45 -3.33 -4.27
N LEU A 21 4.93 -2.63 -3.26
CA LEU A 21 4.47 -3.23 -2.01
C LEU A 21 2.98 -2.91 -1.87
N GLU A 22 2.15 -3.94 -1.91
CA GLU A 22 0.71 -3.77 -2.06
C GLU A 22 -0.03 -4.53 -0.96
N SER A 23 -1.02 -3.88 -0.38
CA SER A 23 -1.94 -4.52 0.55
C SER A 23 -3.33 -3.90 0.40
N TYR A 24 -4.29 -4.78 0.16
CA TYR A 24 -5.70 -4.45 0.15
C TYR A 24 -6.29 -5.05 1.42
N SER A 25 -7.09 -4.32 2.19
CA SER A 25 -7.72 -4.87 3.41
C SER A 25 -9.10 -5.49 3.10
N ILE A 26 -9.16 -6.43 2.15
CA ILE A 26 -10.42 -6.97 1.58
C ILE A 26 -10.65 -8.43 1.99
N THR A 27 -9.62 -9.27 1.97
CA THR A 27 -9.65 -10.72 2.22
C THR A 27 -8.48 -11.15 3.11
N GLU A 28 -8.52 -12.38 3.63
CA GLU A 28 -7.38 -12.94 4.37
C GLU A 28 -6.14 -13.12 3.47
N GLU A 29 -6.34 -13.48 2.21
CA GLU A 29 -5.25 -13.53 1.22
C GLU A 29 -4.69 -12.13 0.94
N SER A 30 -5.54 -11.10 0.90
CA SER A 30 -5.12 -9.72 0.68
C SER A 30 -4.35 -9.14 1.88
N ALA A 31 -4.66 -9.62 3.09
CA ALA A 31 -3.91 -9.30 4.31
C ALA A 31 -2.47 -9.85 4.28
N LYS A 32 -2.20 -10.90 3.50
CA LYS A 32 -0.82 -11.38 3.25
C LYS A 32 -0.01 -10.41 2.38
N GLY A 33 -0.69 -9.55 1.60
CA GLY A 33 -0.08 -8.54 0.74
C GLY A 33 0.70 -9.11 -0.45
N ASN A 34 1.41 -8.22 -1.13
CA ASN A 34 2.25 -8.53 -2.27
C ASN A 34 3.53 -7.69 -2.28
N ARG A 35 4.64 -8.29 -2.70
CA ARG A 35 5.82 -7.54 -3.12
C ARG A 35 6.37 -8.06 -4.45
N THR A 36 6.56 -7.15 -5.40
CA THR A 36 7.02 -7.47 -6.76
C THR A 36 8.11 -6.50 -7.17
N LEU A 37 9.24 -7.02 -7.63
CA LEU A 37 10.28 -6.19 -8.24
C LEU A 37 9.78 -5.73 -9.61
N ALA A 38 9.62 -4.42 -9.79
CA ALA A 38 9.16 -3.83 -11.04
C ALA A 38 10.33 -3.67 -12.02
N TYR A 39 11.44 -3.10 -11.55
CA TYR A 39 12.65 -2.96 -12.35
C TYR A 39 13.86 -2.65 -11.47
N THR A 40 15.03 -2.86 -12.06
CA THR A 40 16.32 -2.47 -11.48
C THR A 40 17.01 -1.48 -12.40
N THR A 41 17.61 -0.44 -11.83
CA THR A 41 18.37 0.58 -12.57
C THR A 41 19.55 1.07 -11.72
N THR A 42 20.24 2.11 -12.17
CA THR A 42 21.29 2.79 -11.41
C THR A 42 20.80 4.15 -10.92
N TRP A 43 21.43 4.66 -9.85
CA TRP A 43 21.11 5.99 -9.33
C TRP A 43 21.30 7.10 -10.38
N LYS A 44 22.24 6.93 -11.31
CA LYS A 44 22.44 7.86 -12.43
C LYS A 44 21.19 7.97 -13.29
N GLU A 45 20.58 6.84 -13.63
CA GLU A 45 19.46 6.72 -14.57
C GLU A 45 18.08 6.90 -13.92
N TYR A 46 18.00 6.75 -12.59
CA TYR A 46 16.74 6.91 -11.86
C TYR A 46 16.17 8.33 -11.96
N GLN A 47 14.93 8.46 -12.44
CA GLN A 47 14.35 9.77 -12.79
C GLN A 47 13.82 10.56 -11.58
N TYR A 48 13.38 9.89 -10.52
CA TYR A 48 12.64 10.51 -9.41
C TYR A 48 13.53 10.81 -8.19
N LYS A 49 14.57 11.63 -8.38
CA LYS A 49 15.58 11.91 -7.34
C LYS A 49 15.11 12.92 -6.27
N SER A 50 14.03 13.65 -6.53
CA SER A 50 13.51 14.72 -5.66
C SER A 50 12.80 14.22 -4.40
N LEU A 51 12.46 12.93 -4.34
CA LEU A 51 11.70 12.33 -3.22
C LEU A 51 12.60 11.81 -2.09
N ILE A 52 13.93 11.94 -2.21
CA ILE A 52 14.85 11.31 -1.26
C ILE A 52 15.12 12.23 -0.07
N HIS A 53 14.84 11.71 1.12
CA HIS A 53 15.30 12.27 2.38
C HIS A 53 16.38 11.34 2.98
N PRO A 54 17.66 11.43 2.57
CA PRO A 54 18.63 10.45 3.01
C PRO A 54 19.16 10.85 4.40
N LYS A 55 19.15 9.90 5.35
CA LYS A 55 20.08 9.89 6.50
C LYS A 55 21.29 8.98 6.25
N ASN A 56 21.27 8.21 5.15
CA ASN A 56 22.25 7.16 4.83
C ASN A 56 23.06 7.51 3.57
N LYS A 57 24.34 7.08 3.55
CA LYS A 57 25.21 7.11 2.36
C LYS A 57 25.10 5.76 1.66
N PHE A 58 24.97 5.76 0.33
CA PHE A 58 24.92 4.55 -0.50
C PHE A 58 26.05 4.58 -1.53
N GLY A 59 26.74 3.46 -1.70
CA GLY A 59 27.81 3.25 -2.68
C GLY A 59 27.47 2.17 -3.72
N PRO A 60 28.42 1.82 -4.60
CA PRO A 60 28.21 0.83 -5.69
C PRO A 60 27.95 -0.60 -5.21
N LYS A 61 28.28 -0.91 -3.95
CA LYS A 61 28.03 -2.22 -3.34
C LYS A 61 26.69 -2.29 -2.60
N ASP A 62 26.05 -1.14 -2.42
CA ASP A 62 24.78 -1.03 -1.71
C ASP A 62 23.65 -1.00 -2.72
N THR A 63 22.51 -1.57 -2.33
CA THR A 63 21.27 -1.47 -3.09
C THR A 63 20.29 -0.56 -2.35
N LEU A 64 19.88 0.50 -3.04
CA LEU A 64 18.77 1.36 -2.63
C LEU A 64 17.46 0.71 -3.11
N VAL A 65 16.53 0.50 -2.19
CA VAL A 65 15.18 0.04 -2.54
C VAL A 65 14.23 1.24 -2.54
N VAL A 66 13.52 1.41 -3.65
CA VAL A 66 12.41 2.36 -3.76
C VAL A 66 11.11 1.57 -3.79
N ILE A 67 10.18 1.93 -2.92
CA ILE A 67 8.89 1.24 -2.82
C ILE A 67 7.79 2.17 -3.33
N GLY A 68 7.05 1.72 -4.34
CA GLY A 68 5.70 2.19 -4.61
C GLY A 68 4.73 1.44 -3.70
N LEU A 69 4.27 2.11 -2.65
CA LEU A 69 3.47 1.53 -1.59
C LEU A 69 2.00 1.77 -1.91
N ASN A 70 1.28 0.73 -2.35
CA ASN A 70 -0.16 0.80 -2.58
C ASN A 70 -0.89 0.14 -1.40
N VAL A 71 -1.23 0.94 -0.40
CA VAL A 71 -2.08 0.50 0.70
C VAL A 71 -3.44 1.15 0.52
N ASN A 72 -4.51 0.36 0.46
CA ASN A 72 -5.88 0.86 0.37
C ASN A 72 -6.08 1.97 -0.70
N LEU A 73 -5.44 1.81 -1.86
CA LEU A 73 -5.51 2.73 -3.02
C LEU A 73 -4.81 4.09 -2.84
N THR A 74 -4.06 4.30 -1.76
CA THR A 74 -3.12 5.42 -1.64
C THR A 74 -1.72 4.98 -2.05
N SER A 75 -1.04 5.78 -2.86
CA SER A 75 0.33 5.52 -3.32
C SER A 75 1.31 6.41 -2.57
N ASP A 76 2.17 5.81 -1.75
CA ASP A 76 3.29 6.49 -1.10
C ASP A 76 4.63 5.96 -1.62
N TYR A 77 5.62 6.84 -1.75
CA TYR A 77 6.97 6.46 -2.15
C TYR A 77 7.93 6.54 -0.97
N ASN A 78 8.62 5.44 -0.70
CA ASN A 78 9.60 5.35 0.39
C ASN A 78 10.92 4.75 -0.08
N PHE A 79 12.00 5.13 0.61
CA PHE A 79 13.37 4.70 0.30
C PHE A 79 13.93 3.89 1.47
N PHE A 80 14.52 2.74 1.17
CA PHE A 80 15.09 1.82 2.15
C PHE A 80 16.46 1.30 1.72
N THR A 81 17.26 0.85 2.69
CA THR A 81 18.31 -0.11 2.37
C THR A 81 17.66 -1.45 2.00
N LYS A 82 18.35 -2.28 1.22
CA LYS A 82 17.87 -3.64 0.91
C LYS A 82 17.61 -4.46 2.18
N GLU A 83 18.50 -4.37 3.16
CA GLU A 83 18.35 -5.04 4.45
C GLU A 83 17.10 -4.59 5.21
N ASP A 84 16.88 -3.27 5.33
CA ASP A 84 15.69 -2.73 5.99
C ASP A 84 14.40 -3.16 5.29
N PHE A 85 14.40 -3.16 3.95
CA PHE A 85 13.27 -3.60 3.16
C PHE A 85 12.95 -5.08 3.40
N GLU A 86 13.95 -5.96 3.29
CA GLU A 86 13.75 -7.39 3.52
C GLU A 86 13.30 -7.67 4.96
N ASN A 87 13.87 -6.99 5.96
CA ASN A 87 13.48 -7.14 7.35
C ASN A 87 12.02 -6.71 7.61
N ARG A 88 11.59 -5.58 7.02
CA ARG A 88 10.23 -5.05 7.19
C ARG A 88 9.19 -5.85 6.43
N ALA A 89 9.52 -6.32 5.22
CA ALA A 89 8.59 -6.99 4.33
C ALA A 89 8.76 -8.52 4.30
N LYS A 90 9.52 -9.10 5.23
CA LYS A 90 9.85 -10.54 5.28
C LYS A 90 8.66 -11.49 5.18
N ASN A 91 7.51 -11.10 5.72
CA ASN A 91 6.31 -11.92 5.77
C ASN A 91 5.37 -11.68 4.57
N VAL A 92 5.70 -10.73 3.71
CA VAL A 92 4.92 -10.40 2.52
C VAL A 92 5.41 -11.28 1.37
N PRO A 93 4.53 -12.06 0.71
CA PRO A 93 4.93 -12.93 -0.39
C PRO A 93 5.54 -12.15 -1.55
N ILE A 94 6.65 -12.65 -2.07
CA ILE A 94 7.21 -12.17 -3.33
C ILE A 94 6.43 -12.82 -4.48
N ARG A 95 6.03 -12.01 -5.46
CA ARG A 95 5.40 -12.48 -6.70
C ARG A 95 6.08 -11.86 -7.92
N ASN A 96 6.15 -12.59 -9.01
CA ASN A 96 6.46 -12.03 -10.33
C ASN A 96 5.26 -11.21 -10.88
N GLU A 97 5.42 -10.59 -12.05
CA GLU A 97 4.38 -9.73 -12.63
C GLU A 97 3.09 -10.47 -12.97
N GLU A 98 3.18 -11.69 -13.52
CA GLU A 98 2.02 -12.51 -13.86
C GLU A 98 1.26 -12.96 -12.60
N GLU A 99 1.99 -13.43 -11.59
CA GLU A 99 1.45 -13.82 -10.29
C GLU A 99 0.82 -12.63 -9.56
N ARG A 100 1.42 -11.44 -9.68
CA ARG A 100 0.87 -10.19 -9.16
C ARG A 100 -0.44 -9.85 -9.84
N ALA A 101 -0.51 -9.90 -11.17
CA ALA A 101 -1.73 -9.62 -11.92
C ALA A 101 -2.86 -10.58 -11.50
N ALA A 102 -2.57 -11.88 -11.50
CA ALA A 102 -3.54 -12.90 -11.08
C ALA A 102 -3.98 -12.71 -9.61
N TRP A 103 -3.07 -12.30 -8.72
CA TRP A 103 -3.42 -11.98 -7.34
C TRP A 103 -4.33 -10.76 -7.25
N ILE A 104 -4.02 -9.68 -7.97
CA ILE A 104 -4.86 -8.48 -8.03
C ILE A 104 -6.26 -8.83 -8.55
N ASP A 105 -6.37 -9.61 -9.62
CA ASP A 105 -7.66 -10.04 -10.18
C ASP A 105 -8.50 -10.78 -9.14
N ARG A 106 -7.92 -11.75 -8.43
CA ARG A 106 -8.60 -12.44 -7.32
C ARG A 106 -9.05 -11.48 -6.22
N MET A 107 -8.27 -10.44 -5.91
CA MET A 107 -8.66 -9.47 -4.89
C MET A 107 -9.85 -8.62 -5.37
N LEU A 108 -9.84 -8.20 -6.63
CA LEU A 108 -10.91 -7.41 -7.23
C LEU A 108 -12.22 -8.20 -7.37
N GLU A 109 -12.16 -9.49 -7.67
CA GLU A 109 -13.32 -10.39 -7.71
C GLU A 109 -14.09 -10.45 -6.39
N THR A 110 -13.43 -10.17 -5.26
CA THR A 110 -14.09 -10.17 -3.95
C THR A 110 -14.78 -8.85 -3.59
N LEU A 111 -14.52 -7.76 -4.32
CA LEU A 111 -15.12 -6.46 -4.04
C LEU A 111 -16.65 -6.43 -4.22
N PRO A 112 -17.25 -7.02 -5.28
CA PRO A 112 -18.70 -7.02 -5.44
C PRO A 112 -19.45 -7.67 -4.27
N SER A 113 -18.97 -8.81 -3.78
CA SER A 113 -19.62 -9.53 -2.66
C SER A 113 -19.51 -8.76 -1.33
N LYS A 114 -18.40 -8.06 -1.12
CA LYS A 114 -18.22 -7.16 0.03
C LYS A 114 -19.14 -5.94 -0.05
N LYS A 115 -19.31 -5.36 -1.25
CA LYS A 115 -20.25 -4.27 -1.48
C LYS A 115 -21.69 -4.71 -1.17
N GLU A 116 -22.12 -5.85 -1.69
CA GLU A 116 -23.45 -6.39 -1.42
C GLU A 116 -23.68 -6.65 0.09
N SER A 117 -22.67 -7.19 0.78
CA SER A 117 -22.73 -7.42 2.23
C SER A 117 -22.85 -6.10 3.01
N LEU A 118 -22.16 -5.05 2.56
CA LEU A 118 -22.25 -3.72 3.15
C LEU A 118 -23.64 -3.10 2.94
N ASP A 119 -24.19 -3.19 1.72
CA ASP A 119 -25.52 -2.68 1.39
C ASP A 119 -26.59 -3.37 2.26
N LYS A 120 -26.50 -4.70 2.45
CA LYS A 120 -27.39 -5.45 3.37
C LYS A 120 -27.29 -4.96 4.82
N LEU A 121 -26.09 -4.65 5.31
CA LEU A 121 -25.90 -4.12 6.66
C LEU A 121 -26.50 -2.72 6.79
N ILE A 122 -26.33 -1.87 5.78
CA ILE A 122 -26.93 -0.53 5.73
C ILE A 122 -28.46 -0.64 5.82
N THR A 123 -29.09 -1.45 4.97
CA THR A 123 -30.55 -1.65 5.00
C THR A 123 -31.04 -2.17 6.36
N LYS A 124 -30.27 -3.07 7.00
CA LYS A 124 -30.62 -3.56 8.34
C LYS A 124 -30.53 -2.46 9.40
N ILE A 125 -29.50 -1.61 9.34
CA ILE A 125 -29.34 -0.47 10.26
C ILE A 125 -30.50 0.53 10.08
N GLU A 126 -30.88 0.82 8.84
CA GLU A 126 -32.01 1.70 8.53
C GLU A 126 -33.32 1.14 9.09
N SER A 127 -33.60 -0.15 8.88
CA SER A 127 -34.79 -0.80 9.43
C SER A 127 -34.82 -0.80 10.97
N LEU A 128 -33.68 -1.04 11.62
CA LEU A 128 -33.57 -0.97 13.08
C LEU A 128 -33.81 0.46 13.59
N ARG A 129 -33.30 1.47 12.87
CA ARG A 129 -33.50 2.88 13.21
C ARG A 129 -34.97 3.28 13.10
N GLU A 130 -35.66 2.85 12.05
CA GLU A 130 -37.10 3.07 11.90
C GLU A 130 -37.90 2.40 13.03
N GLY A 131 -37.62 1.13 13.31
CA GLY A 131 -38.29 0.40 14.40
C GLY A 131 -38.08 1.05 15.77
N LEU A 132 -36.86 1.55 16.04
CA LEU A 132 -36.58 2.31 17.26
C LEU A 132 -37.36 3.63 17.33
N SER A 133 -37.47 4.34 16.21
CA SER A 133 -38.26 5.59 16.14
C SER A 133 -39.72 5.32 16.48
N THR A 134 -40.33 4.29 15.89
CA THR A 134 -41.72 3.89 16.18
C THR A 134 -41.91 3.57 17.66
N LEU A 135 -41.00 2.80 18.26
CA LEU A 135 -41.05 2.48 19.69
C LEU A 135 -40.96 3.71 20.59
N VAL A 136 -40.14 4.70 20.21
CA VAL A 136 -40.03 5.97 20.94
C VAL A 136 -41.32 6.79 20.83
N ASP A 137 -41.91 6.86 19.64
CA ASP A 137 -43.18 7.55 19.42
C ASP A 137 -44.33 6.89 20.22
N GLU A 138 -44.38 5.56 20.23
CA GLU A 138 -45.32 4.79 21.04
C GLU A 138 -45.14 5.08 22.54
N LEU A 139 -43.90 5.10 23.05
CA LEU A 139 -43.62 5.41 24.45
C LEU A 139 -44.05 6.84 24.84
N HIS A 140 -43.78 7.83 23.99
CA HIS A 140 -44.23 9.20 24.25
C HIS A 140 -45.76 9.35 24.21
N SER A 141 -46.46 8.50 23.46
CA SER A 141 -47.93 8.52 23.41
C SER A 141 -48.60 7.93 24.67
N LEU A 142 -47.84 7.17 25.47
CA LEU A 142 -48.29 6.51 26.69
C LEU A 142 -47.97 7.30 27.98
N SER A 143 -47.11 8.32 27.87
CA SER A 143 -46.70 9.22 28.97
C SER A 143 -47.52 10.50 28.99
#